data_AF-A0A562RG77-F1
#
_entry.id   AF-A0A562RG77-F1
#
_cell.length_a   1.000
_cell.length_b   1.000
_cell.length_c   1.000
_cell.angle_alpha   90.00
_cell.angle_beta   90.00
_cell.angle_gamma   90.00
#
_symmetry.space_group_name_H-M   'P 1'
#
loop_
_entity.id
_entity.type
_entity.pdbx_description
1 polymer ?
#
loop_
_entity_poly.entity_id
_entity_poly.type
_entity_poly.pdbx_seq_one_letter_code
_entity_poly.pdbx_strand_id
1 'polypeptide(L)'
;MRAGTVLRRAPLAIVIAAALAACASPGIPGEGNDGAARFERFSYTGRSQDAVQAGPGEYRNPILPGYYPDPSVARVGDDYYLINSSFTNFPGLPLFRSRDLVNWQQIANVLDRPSQFSFQGIGSSRGIYAPDISYRDGLFYVVTTCVDCGGNAVLTATDPAGPWSEPHKLAFGGIDPSIFWDSDGKAYIVHNDAPAETPRYDGHRAIWLQEFDPKAMQVVGPRTLLVNGGVDLATKPIWIEGPHVFRRGRYYYLMAAEGGTGDRHSEVIFRSTSVRGPFEPYRHNPILSQRNLRADRPDAVTSAGHAKLVETRDGQWWATFLATRPYEGDLYNIGRETFLLPVTWKDDWPVILEDGKPIPLAARKPALPEGPRSQLPSAGDTSYIDEFDGNRLAAQWIGVRTPAQPFYRVAGGGLVLRSAGELGDLARTPAFIARRQQHHSATVATSLHFQPVRDGDRAGLVAYQSDASHLFYGLTRVHGQTVVAAYARQKGQADRLLASAPVTGAAVDLEMIAEGGRMRFRYTAGGAQRELLADADITFLSTSKAGGFTGTLIGPYVWRAAGNQ
;
A
#
# COMPACT_ATOMS: atom_id res chain seq x y z
N MET A 1 -70.25 2.23 -55.14
CA MET A 1 -70.79 0.85 -55.04
C MET A 1 -69.62 -0.08 -54.75
N ARG A 2 -69.61 -0.73 -53.58
CA ARG A 2 -68.76 -1.84 -53.09
C ARG A 2 -67.22 -1.61 -53.09
N ALA A 3 -66.58 -1.34 -51.94
CA ALA A 3 -66.24 -2.24 -50.83
C ALA A 3 -65.18 -3.30 -51.20
N GLY A 4 -64.01 -3.20 -50.56
CA GLY A 4 -62.89 -4.14 -50.67
C GLY A 4 -61.80 -3.81 -49.64
N THR A 5 -62.02 -4.23 -48.41
CA THR A 5 -61.12 -4.08 -47.25
C THR A 5 -59.95 -5.06 -47.37
N VAL A 6 -58.70 -4.59 -47.27
CA VAL A 6 -57.52 -5.43 -47.07
C VAL A 6 -56.76 -4.95 -45.84
N LEU A 7 -56.67 -5.84 -44.86
CA LEU A 7 -55.95 -5.68 -43.59
C LEU A 7 -54.45 -5.48 -43.84
N ARG A 8 -53.86 -4.43 -43.25
CA ARG A 8 -52.42 -4.35 -42.98
C ARG A 8 -52.17 -4.63 -41.51
N ARG A 9 -51.40 -5.69 -41.23
CA ARG A 9 -50.87 -6.03 -39.91
C ARG A 9 -49.78 -5.03 -39.54
N ALA A 10 -49.93 -4.38 -38.39
CA ALA A 10 -48.89 -3.58 -37.74
C ALA A 10 -47.93 -4.50 -36.94
N PRO A 11 -46.65 -4.13 -36.78
CA PRO A 11 -45.70 -4.93 -36.01
C PRO A 11 -45.94 -4.76 -34.51
N LEU A 12 -45.94 -5.90 -33.81
CA LEU A 12 -46.02 -6.02 -32.36
C LEU A 12 -44.69 -5.54 -31.75
N ALA A 13 -44.65 -4.31 -31.23
CA ALA A 13 -43.56 -3.84 -30.39
C ALA A 13 -43.71 -4.46 -28.99
N ILE A 14 -42.82 -5.38 -28.64
CA ILE A 14 -42.71 -5.92 -27.29
C ILE A 14 -42.12 -4.81 -26.41
N VAL A 15 -42.97 -4.19 -25.60
CA VAL A 15 -42.57 -3.33 -24.49
C VAL A 15 -42.07 -4.26 -23.38
N ILE A 16 -40.76 -4.37 -23.22
CA ILE A 16 -40.17 -4.94 -22.00
C ILE A 16 -40.34 -3.90 -20.90
N ALA A 17 -41.34 -4.10 -20.05
CA ALA A 17 -41.48 -3.38 -18.80
C ALA A 17 -40.29 -3.74 -17.91
N ALA A 18 -39.30 -2.85 -17.81
CA ALA A 18 -38.29 -2.92 -16.78
C ALA A 18 -38.99 -2.72 -15.42
N ALA A 19 -39.11 -3.81 -14.66
CA ALA A 19 -39.51 -3.75 -13.27
C ALA A 19 -38.42 -3.00 -12.49
N LEU A 20 -38.64 -1.69 -12.29
CA LEU A 20 -37.98 -0.91 -11.25
C LEU A 20 -38.42 -1.49 -9.90
N ALA A 21 -37.67 -2.46 -9.40
CA ALA A 21 -37.68 -2.79 -7.99
C ALA A 21 -37.06 -1.61 -7.23
N ALA A 22 -37.89 -0.62 -6.92
CA ALA A 22 -37.59 0.35 -5.88
C ALA A 22 -37.48 -0.42 -4.57
N CYS A 23 -36.26 -0.79 -4.18
CA CYS A 23 -35.97 -1.17 -2.81
C CYS A 23 -36.19 0.07 -1.93
N ALA A 24 -37.44 0.25 -1.50
CA ALA A 24 -37.77 1.16 -0.42
C ALA A 24 -36.89 0.77 0.77
N SER A 25 -35.94 1.64 1.11
CA SER A 25 -35.18 1.52 2.34
C SER A 25 -36.18 1.59 3.49
N PRO A 26 -36.24 0.60 4.39
CA PRO A 26 -37.09 0.73 5.55
C PRO A 26 -36.57 1.92 6.37
N GLY A 27 -37.44 2.90 6.57
CA GLY A 27 -37.21 4.06 7.43
C GLY A 27 -36.87 3.65 8.86
N ILE A 28 -36.09 4.52 9.50
CA ILE A 28 -35.41 4.36 10.79
C ILE A 28 -36.37 4.02 11.93
N PRO A 29 -36.05 2.98 12.72
CA PRO A 29 -36.34 2.93 14.15
C PRO A 29 -35.04 3.01 14.96
N GLY A 30 -34.88 4.10 15.72
CA GLY A 30 -33.95 4.22 16.84
C GLY A 30 -32.53 4.70 16.53
N GLU A 31 -32.30 6.01 16.62
CA GLU A 31 -31.01 6.56 17.09
C GLU A 31 -30.88 6.29 18.60
N GLY A 32 -30.86 5.00 18.93
CA GLY A 32 -30.57 4.51 20.27
C GLY A 32 -29.08 4.61 20.55
N ASN A 33 -28.77 4.74 21.83
CA ASN A 33 -27.49 4.78 22.50
C ASN A 33 -26.64 3.49 22.25
N ASP A 34 -26.33 3.17 21.00
CA ASP A 34 -25.80 1.87 20.55
C ASP A 34 -24.27 1.79 20.66
N GLY A 35 -23.68 2.70 21.42
CA GLY A 35 -22.27 2.72 21.76
C GLY A 35 -21.29 3.02 20.60
N ALA A 36 -21.78 3.37 19.41
CA ALA A 36 -20.98 3.73 18.25
C ALA A 36 -20.26 5.07 18.43
N ALA A 37 -19.14 5.26 17.73
CA ALA A 37 -18.46 6.54 17.60
C ALA A 37 -18.77 7.15 16.23
N ARG A 38 -19.06 8.44 16.20
CA ARG A 38 -19.29 9.18 14.95
C ARG A 38 -18.15 10.18 14.75
N PHE A 39 -17.54 10.12 13.58
CA PHE A 39 -16.47 10.99 13.14
C PHE A 39 -16.96 11.84 11.98
N GLU A 40 -16.64 13.11 12.00
CA GLU A 40 -16.99 14.07 10.97
C GLU A 40 -15.73 14.82 10.53
N ARG A 41 -15.76 15.32 9.29
CA ARG A 41 -14.75 16.23 8.74
C ARG A 41 -13.31 15.79 9.00
N PHE A 42 -12.91 14.65 8.44
CA PHE A 42 -11.51 14.19 8.56
C PHE A 42 -10.63 15.03 7.65
N SER A 43 -9.70 15.79 8.22
CA SER A 43 -8.77 16.63 7.48
C SER A 43 -7.33 16.16 7.62
N TYR A 44 -6.57 16.37 6.57
CA TYR A 44 -5.14 16.10 6.53
C TYR A 44 -4.46 17.25 5.79
N THR A 45 -3.42 17.80 6.37
CA THR A 45 -2.54 18.76 5.72
C THR A 45 -1.10 18.32 5.92
N GLY A 46 -0.43 17.94 4.83
CA GLY A 46 0.95 17.49 4.82
C GLY A 46 1.86 18.47 4.10
N ARG A 47 3.07 18.64 4.63
CA ARG A 47 4.14 19.43 4.03
C ARG A 47 5.36 18.56 3.80
N SER A 48 6.00 18.75 2.65
CA SER A 48 7.24 18.08 2.28
C SER A 48 8.33 18.41 3.31
N GLN A 49 9.20 17.44 3.62
CA GLN A 49 10.34 17.68 4.51
C GLN A 49 11.41 18.55 3.85
N ASP A 50 11.42 18.55 2.52
CA ASP A 50 12.35 19.27 1.66
C ASP A 50 11.67 20.48 0.99
N ALA A 51 12.47 21.45 0.55
CA ALA A 51 12.00 22.64 -0.14
C ALA A 51 12.00 22.51 -1.67
N VAL A 52 12.19 21.31 -2.23
CA VAL A 52 12.35 21.13 -3.68
C VAL A 52 11.02 21.36 -4.40
N GLN A 53 11.06 22.20 -5.44
CA GLN A 53 9.94 22.46 -6.33
C GLN A 53 10.30 21.94 -7.73
N ALA A 54 9.38 21.21 -8.37
CA ALA A 54 9.56 20.79 -9.76
C ALA A 54 9.29 21.97 -10.70
N GLY A 55 10.24 22.26 -11.60
CA GLY A 55 10.08 23.26 -12.63
C GLY A 55 9.25 22.80 -13.83
N PRO A 56 9.07 23.66 -14.85
CA PRO A 56 8.43 23.27 -16.10
C PRO A 56 9.10 22.05 -16.76
N GLY A 57 8.31 21.00 -17.01
CA GLY A 57 8.80 19.76 -17.60
C GLY A 57 9.49 18.81 -16.60
N GLU A 58 9.33 19.05 -15.30
CA GLU A 58 9.82 18.18 -14.23
C GLU A 58 8.67 17.59 -13.41
N TYR A 59 8.97 16.57 -12.62
CA TYR A 59 8.10 15.98 -11.61
C TYR A 59 8.84 15.84 -10.29
N ARG A 60 8.09 15.60 -9.21
CA ARG A 60 8.66 15.31 -7.88
C ARG A 60 8.65 13.82 -7.58
N ASN A 61 9.74 13.37 -6.97
CA ASN A 61 9.84 12.08 -6.29
C ASN A 61 9.60 12.27 -4.78
N PRO A 62 9.04 11.27 -4.07
CA PRO A 62 8.43 10.04 -4.60
C PRO A 62 7.16 10.33 -5.42
N ILE A 63 6.84 9.47 -6.39
CA ILE A 63 5.59 9.55 -7.17
C ILE A 63 4.37 9.00 -6.40
N LEU A 64 4.59 8.22 -5.34
CA LEU A 64 3.59 7.88 -4.33
C LEU A 64 4.21 7.97 -2.91
N PRO A 65 3.94 9.04 -2.15
CA PRO A 65 4.44 9.23 -0.80
C PRO A 65 3.63 8.45 0.24
N GLY A 66 4.26 8.13 1.36
CA GLY A 66 3.74 7.18 2.36
C GLY A 66 3.99 5.72 1.95
N TYR A 67 3.59 4.76 2.79
CA TYR A 67 4.00 3.38 2.55
C TYR A 67 3.26 2.79 1.33
N TYR A 68 3.94 2.81 0.20
CA TYR A 68 3.57 2.21 -1.08
C TYR A 68 4.82 1.46 -1.55
N PRO A 69 5.11 0.29 -0.93
CA PRO A 69 6.33 -0.45 -1.20
C PRO A 69 6.19 -1.36 -2.41
N ASP A 70 7.31 -1.96 -2.80
CA ASP A 70 7.38 -3.07 -3.75
C ASP A 70 6.58 -2.79 -5.05
N PRO A 71 6.85 -1.66 -5.75
CA PRO A 71 6.05 -1.23 -6.89
C PRO A 71 6.26 -2.13 -8.10
N SER A 72 5.17 -2.70 -8.61
CA SER A 72 5.14 -3.36 -9.92
C SER A 72 4.34 -2.54 -10.92
N VAL A 73 4.96 -2.25 -12.07
CA VAL A 73 4.38 -1.47 -13.17
C VAL A 73 4.14 -2.33 -14.41
N ALA A 74 3.02 -2.10 -15.10
CA ALA A 74 2.74 -2.67 -16.43
C ALA A 74 2.17 -1.59 -17.37
N ARG A 75 2.45 -1.71 -18.67
CA ARG A 75 1.86 -0.88 -19.73
C ARG A 75 0.83 -1.68 -20.51
N VAL A 76 -0.34 -1.11 -20.75
CA VAL A 76 -1.38 -1.65 -21.65
C VAL A 76 -1.81 -0.55 -22.59
N GLY A 77 -1.38 -0.64 -23.86
CA GLY A 77 -1.54 0.45 -24.81
C GLY A 77 -0.86 1.72 -24.32
N ASP A 78 -1.65 2.76 -24.08
CA ASP A 78 -1.20 4.09 -23.63
C ASP A 78 -1.29 4.28 -22.11
N ASP A 79 -1.90 3.34 -21.40
CA ASP A 79 -2.08 3.41 -19.96
C ASP A 79 -1.03 2.58 -19.23
N TYR A 80 -0.65 3.07 -18.05
CA TYR A 80 0.25 2.43 -17.12
C TYR A 80 -0.50 2.09 -15.85
N TYR A 81 -0.20 0.91 -15.30
CA TYR A 81 -0.80 0.40 -14.08
C TYR A 81 0.30 0.11 -13.08
N LEU A 82 0.12 0.56 -11.84
CA LEU A 82 1.08 0.37 -10.76
C LEU A 82 0.37 -0.25 -9.57
N ILE A 83 0.95 -1.28 -8.99
CA ILE A 83 0.44 -1.98 -7.82
C ILE A 83 1.53 -2.05 -6.74
N ASN A 84 1.12 -2.00 -5.47
CA ASN A 84 2.02 -2.05 -4.32
C ASN A 84 1.58 -3.13 -3.33
N SER A 85 2.52 -3.61 -2.51
CA SER A 85 2.22 -4.50 -1.39
C SER A 85 1.34 -3.83 -0.35
N SER A 86 0.54 -4.63 0.38
CA SER A 86 -0.41 -4.12 1.37
C SER A 86 -0.35 -4.82 2.72
N PHE A 87 0.44 -5.88 2.87
CA PHE A 87 0.52 -6.67 4.09
C PHE A 87 -0.86 -7.14 4.54
N THR A 88 -1.21 -6.97 5.82
CA THR A 88 -2.55 -7.30 6.34
C THR A 88 -3.53 -6.14 6.24
N ASN A 89 -3.19 -5.03 5.57
CA ASN A 89 -4.15 -3.95 5.35
C ASN A 89 -5.25 -4.39 4.38
N PHE A 90 -6.49 -4.04 4.74
CA PHE A 90 -7.67 -4.40 3.98
C PHE A 90 -8.62 -3.19 3.86
N PRO A 91 -9.17 -2.89 2.68
CA PRO A 91 -8.84 -3.48 1.37
C PRO A 91 -7.35 -3.38 1.01
N GLY A 92 -6.85 -4.38 0.29
CA GLY A 92 -5.41 -4.58 0.02
C GLY A 92 -5.05 -4.51 -1.46
N LEU A 93 -3.76 -4.49 -1.75
CA LEU A 93 -3.18 -4.34 -3.10
C LEU A 93 -3.74 -3.11 -3.84
N PRO A 94 -3.38 -1.88 -3.41
CA PRO A 94 -3.84 -0.67 -4.09
C PRO A 94 -3.31 -0.64 -5.52
N LEU A 95 -4.21 -0.44 -6.47
CA LEU A 95 -3.92 -0.41 -7.90
C LEU A 95 -4.18 0.98 -8.47
N PHE A 96 -3.19 1.51 -9.16
CA PHE A 96 -3.18 2.85 -9.72
C PHE A 96 -3.14 2.81 -11.24
N ARG A 97 -3.66 3.86 -11.88
CA ARG A 97 -3.56 4.13 -13.32
C ARG A 97 -2.89 5.48 -13.58
N SER A 98 -2.08 5.54 -14.62
CA SER A 98 -1.45 6.75 -15.15
C SER A 98 -1.35 6.69 -16.68
N ARG A 99 -1.07 7.83 -17.34
CA ARG A 99 -0.63 7.90 -18.74
C ARG A 99 0.75 8.54 -18.92
N ASP A 100 1.30 9.11 -17.85
CA ASP A 100 2.55 9.88 -17.86
C ASP A 100 3.58 9.36 -16.85
N LEU A 101 3.29 8.26 -16.15
CA LEU A 101 4.09 7.64 -15.07
C LEU A 101 4.28 8.50 -13.81
N VAL A 102 3.76 9.72 -13.80
CA VAL A 102 3.98 10.71 -12.74
C VAL A 102 2.72 10.94 -11.93
N ASN A 103 1.59 11.15 -12.63
CA ASN A 103 0.29 11.41 -12.03
C ASN A 103 -0.47 10.09 -11.95
N TRP A 104 -0.77 9.66 -10.73
CA TRP A 104 -1.40 8.37 -10.46
C TRP A 104 -2.76 8.56 -9.78
N GLN A 105 -3.76 7.84 -10.30
CA GLN A 105 -5.07 7.73 -9.68
C GLN A 105 -5.25 6.30 -9.16
N GLN A 106 -5.54 6.13 -7.87
CA GLN A 106 -5.94 4.82 -7.35
C GLN A 106 -7.32 4.46 -7.93
N ILE A 107 -7.40 3.36 -8.66
CA ILE A 107 -8.62 2.91 -9.35
C ILE A 107 -9.28 1.74 -8.62
N ALA A 108 -8.53 0.97 -7.84
CA ALA A 108 -9.04 -0.18 -7.09
C ALA A 108 -8.14 -0.54 -5.89
N ASN A 109 -8.67 -1.44 -5.07
CA ASN A 109 -7.88 -2.36 -4.26
C ASN A 109 -8.18 -3.75 -4.80
N VAL A 110 -7.17 -4.52 -5.23
CA VAL A 110 -7.38 -5.85 -5.83
C VAL A 110 -8.00 -6.81 -4.82
N LEU A 111 -7.70 -6.62 -3.53
CA LEU A 111 -8.30 -7.36 -2.42
C LEU A 111 -9.37 -6.51 -1.74
N ASP A 112 -10.61 -6.67 -2.15
CA ASP A 112 -11.75 -5.91 -1.65
C ASP A 112 -12.84 -6.80 -1.03
N ARG A 113 -12.66 -8.13 -1.05
CA ARG A 113 -13.62 -9.08 -0.49
C ARG A 113 -12.95 -10.01 0.53
N PRO A 114 -13.62 -10.29 1.67
CA PRO A 114 -13.13 -11.26 2.65
C PRO A 114 -12.94 -12.69 2.13
N SER A 115 -13.59 -13.06 1.02
CA SER A 115 -13.44 -14.38 0.40
C SER A 115 -12.04 -14.62 -0.19
N GLN A 116 -11.34 -13.55 -0.59
CA GLN A 116 -10.04 -13.67 -1.26
C GLN A 116 -8.96 -14.10 -0.26
N PHE A 117 -8.78 -13.35 0.84
CA PHE A 117 -7.84 -13.71 1.90
C PHE A 117 -8.37 -13.30 3.28
N SER A 118 -8.06 -14.13 4.28
CA SER A 118 -8.28 -13.82 5.69
C SER A 118 -6.94 -13.55 6.38
N PHE A 119 -6.86 -12.42 7.09
CA PHE A 119 -5.68 -12.02 7.84
C PHE A 119 -5.84 -12.18 9.36
N GLN A 120 -6.86 -12.89 9.83
CA GLN A 120 -7.05 -13.11 11.27
C GLN A 120 -5.90 -13.96 11.85
N GLY A 121 -5.39 -13.54 13.01
CA GLY A 121 -4.22 -14.13 13.66
C GLY A 121 -2.87 -13.67 13.10
N ILE A 122 -2.87 -12.84 12.04
CA ILE A 122 -1.65 -12.49 11.30
C ILE A 122 -1.19 -11.09 11.66
N GLY A 123 0.10 -10.94 11.95
CA GLY A 123 0.72 -9.66 12.32
C GLY A 123 0.72 -8.62 11.18
N SER A 124 0.76 -7.34 11.54
CA SER A 124 0.65 -6.19 10.61
C SER A 124 1.55 -6.24 9.37
N SER A 125 2.78 -6.72 9.51
CA SER A 125 3.78 -6.76 8.42
C SER A 125 3.87 -8.12 7.72
N ARG A 126 2.90 -9.01 7.96
CA ARG A 126 2.76 -10.30 7.27
C ARG A 126 1.65 -10.16 6.21
N GLY A 127 1.04 -11.24 5.72
CA GLY A 127 0.01 -11.13 4.71
C GLY A 127 0.58 -10.88 3.31
N ILE A 128 0.09 -9.85 2.62
CA ILE A 128 0.35 -9.66 1.19
C ILE A 128 1.67 -8.93 0.93
N TYR A 129 2.65 -9.68 0.44
CA TYR A 129 3.99 -9.20 0.09
C TYR A 129 4.01 -8.68 -1.36
N ALA A 130 5.21 -8.43 -1.90
CA ALA A 130 5.42 -7.84 -3.22
C ALA A 130 4.51 -8.48 -4.29
N PRO A 131 3.67 -7.68 -4.95
CA PRO A 131 2.86 -8.12 -6.07
C PRO A 131 3.60 -7.90 -7.38
N ASP A 132 3.21 -8.66 -8.40
CA ASP A 132 3.52 -8.37 -9.78
C ASP A 132 2.23 -8.23 -10.60
N ILE A 133 2.08 -7.10 -11.30
CA ILE A 133 1.03 -6.90 -12.30
C ILE A 133 1.56 -7.16 -13.70
N SER A 134 0.81 -7.93 -14.47
CA SER A 134 1.07 -8.17 -15.88
C SER A 134 -0.24 -8.21 -16.68
N TYR A 135 -0.12 -8.11 -18.00
CA TYR A 135 -1.26 -8.12 -18.91
C TYR A 135 -0.95 -8.96 -20.14
N ARG A 136 -1.89 -9.81 -20.55
CA ARG A 136 -1.80 -10.61 -21.76
C ARG A 136 -3.19 -10.87 -22.33
N ASP A 137 -3.35 -10.65 -23.63
CA ASP A 137 -4.51 -11.07 -24.42
C ASP A 137 -5.89 -10.69 -23.83
N GLY A 138 -6.02 -9.46 -23.31
CA GLY A 138 -7.29 -8.94 -22.76
C GLY A 138 -7.48 -9.16 -21.26
N LEU A 139 -6.53 -9.78 -20.57
CA LEU A 139 -6.63 -10.12 -19.15
C LEU A 139 -5.46 -9.55 -18.36
N PHE A 140 -5.78 -8.94 -17.22
CA PHE A 140 -4.81 -8.56 -16.19
C PHE A 140 -4.57 -9.74 -15.25
N TYR A 141 -3.32 -9.89 -14.85
CA TYR A 141 -2.86 -10.88 -13.87
C TYR A 141 -2.15 -10.13 -12.76
N VAL A 142 -2.51 -10.44 -11.52
CA VAL A 142 -1.77 -10.02 -10.33
C VAL A 142 -1.32 -11.28 -9.62
N VAL A 143 -0.01 -11.49 -9.52
CA VAL A 143 0.57 -12.56 -8.71
C VAL A 143 1.19 -11.96 -7.46
N THR A 144 1.07 -12.63 -6.32
CA THR A 144 1.61 -12.16 -5.04
C THR A 144 1.80 -13.33 -4.06
N THR A 145 2.37 -13.06 -2.90
CA THR A 145 2.50 -14.02 -1.80
C THR A 145 1.68 -13.58 -0.60
N CYS A 146 0.78 -14.45 -0.13
CA CYS A 146 0.12 -14.33 1.17
C CYS A 146 0.93 -15.07 2.23
N VAL A 147 1.88 -14.36 2.85
CA VAL A 147 2.75 -14.87 3.91
C VAL A 147 1.92 -15.20 5.15
N ASP A 148 2.02 -16.46 5.60
CA ASP A 148 1.22 -17.07 6.68
C ASP A 148 -0.29 -17.20 6.39
N CYS A 149 -0.74 -16.97 5.14
CA CYS A 149 -2.17 -17.00 4.75
C CYS A 149 -2.48 -17.68 3.41
N GLY A 150 -1.58 -18.53 2.91
CA GLY A 150 -1.87 -19.37 1.73
C GLY A 150 -0.73 -19.54 0.74
N GLY A 151 0.33 -18.73 0.87
CA GLY A 151 1.47 -18.74 -0.04
C GLY A 151 1.19 -17.98 -1.34
N ASN A 152 1.82 -18.40 -2.42
CA ASN A 152 1.74 -17.72 -3.72
C ASN A 152 0.40 -17.94 -4.40
N ALA A 153 -0.16 -16.89 -4.98
CA ALA A 153 -1.42 -16.95 -5.70
C ALA A 153 -1.48 -15.95 -6.85
N VAL A 154 -2.30 -16.24 -7.86
CA VAL A 154 -2.63 -15.35 -8.98
C VAL A 154 -4.12 -14.99 -8.97
N LEU A 155 -4.41 -13.71 -9.21
CA LEU A 155 -5.73 -13.14 -9.36
C LEU A 155 -5.85 -12.53 -10.76
N THR A 156 -7.04 -12.53 -11.34
CA THR A 156 -7.26 -11.98 -12.68
C THR A 156 -8.47 -11.07 -12.77
N ALA A 157 -8.44 -10.16 -13.75
CA ALA A 157 -9.57 -9.29 -14.11
C ALA A 157 -9.45 -8.85 -15.57
N THR A 158 -10.58 -8.68 -16.26
CA THR A 158 -10.60 -8.07 -17.61
C THR A 158 -10.62 -6.54 -17.55
N ASP A 159 -11.22 -5.99 -16.49
CA ASP A 159 -11.15 -4.57 -16.12
C ASP A 159 -10.22 -4.43 -14.91
N PRO A 160 -9.16 -3.60 -14.97
CA PRO A 160 -8.27 -3.40 -13.82
C PRO A 160 -8.99 -2.78 -12.61
N ALA A 161 -10.11 -2.10 -12.80
CA ALA A 161 -10.97 -1.62 -11.71
C ALA A 161 -11.77 -2.75 -11.02
N GLY A 162 -11.76 -3.96 -11.58
CA GLY A 162 -12.42 -5.14 -11.05
C GLY A 162 -13.79 -5.45 -11.70
N PRO A 163 -14.49 -6.49 -11.22
CA PRO A 163 -14.11 -7.32 -10.08
C PRO A 163 -12.92 -8.23 -10.39
N TRP A 164 -12.02 -8.37 -9.42
CA TRP A 164 -10.92 -9.33 -9.46
C TRP A 164 -11.38 -10.72 -9.02
N SER A 165 -10.81 -11.78 -9.59
CA SER A 165 -11.16 -13.16 -9.26
C SER A 165 -10.86 -13.53 -7.80
N GLU A 166 -11.35 -14.70 -7.37
CA GLU A 166 -10.78 -15.38 -6.21
C GLU A 166 -9.33 -15.81 -6.52
N PRO A 167 -8.46 -15.96 -5.50
CA PRO A 167 -7.06 -16.31 -5.73
C PRO A 167 -6.89 -17.76 -6.17
N HIS A 168 -6.18 -17.96 -7.28
CA HIS A 168 -5.73 -19.26 -7.72
C HIS A 168 -4.38 -19.57 -7.07
N LYS A 169 -4.34 -20.56 -6.18
CA LYS A 169 -3.12 -20.94 -5.46
C LYS A 169 -2.08 -21.55 -6.41
N LEU A 170 -0.83 -21.14 -6.25
CA LEU A 170 0.30 -21.64 -7.01
C LEU A 170 1.16 -22.57 -6.12
N ALA A 171 1.56 -23.72 -6.68
CA ALA A 171 2.20 -24.80 -5.93
C ALA A 171 3.73 -24.66 -5.85
N PHE A 172 4.22 -23.53 -5.33
CA PHE A 172 5.65 -23.31 -5.07
C PHE A 172 5.86 -22.48 -3.80
N GLY A 173 7.07 -22.59 -3.22
CA GLY A 173 7.47 -21.92 -1.97
C GLY A 173 7.90 -20.47 -2.16
N GLY A 174 8.69 -19.93 -1.24
CA GLY A 174 9.30 -18.61 -1.43
C GLY A 174 8.33 -17.43 -1.52
N ILE A 175 8.84 -16.29 -1.99
CA ILE A 175 8.13 -15.00 -2.09
C ILE A 175 8.46 -14.28 -3.41
N ASP A 176 7.84 -13.12 -3.61
CA ASP A 176 8.07 -12.19 -4.72
C ASP A 176 7.91 -12.83 -6.11
N PRO A 177 6.78 -13.49 -6.39
CA PRO A 177 6.52 -14.05 -7.70
C PRO A 177 6.32 -12.94 -8.74
N SER A 178 6.85 -13.12 -9.95
CA SER A 178 6.58 -12.29 -11.11
C SER A 178 6.36 -13.11 -12.36
N ILE A 179 5.41 -12.69 -13.20
CA ILE A 179 5.07 -13.35 -14.46
C ILE A 179 5.84 -12.71 -15.61
N PHE A 180 6.60 -13.53 -16.34
CA PHE A 180 7.22 -13.17 -17.60
C PHE A 180 6.51 -13.86 -18.77
N TRP A 181 6.09 -13.07 -19.75
CA TRP A 181 5.48 -13.54 -21.00
C TRP A 181 6.53 -13.53 -22.11
N ASP A 182 6.89 -14.69 -22.63
CA ASP A 182 7.87 -14.79 -23.72
C ASP A 182 7.19 -14.68 -25.09
N SER A 183 8.00 -14.34 -26.08
CA SER A 183 7.67 -14.22 -27.49
C SER A 183 7.29 -15.55 -28.16
N ASP A 184 7.69 -16.69 -27.59
CA ASP A 184 7.32 -18.02 -28.09
C ASP A 184 5.90 -18.45 -27.64
N GLY A 185 5.22 -17.59 -26.89
CA GLY A 185 3.87 -17.84 -26.37
C GLY A 185 3.85 -18.52 -25.00
N LYS A 186 5.01 -18.88 -24.43
CA LYS A 186 5.09 -19.41 -23.07
C LYS A 186 5.07 -18.31 -22.03
N ALA A 187 4.66 -18.70 -20.83
CA ALA A 187 4.74 -17.87 -19.64
C ALA A 187 5.59 -18.55 -18.59
N TYR A 188 6.29 -17.76 -17.80
CA TYR A 188 7.13 -18.22 -16.70
C TYR A 188 6.85 -17.42 -15.45
N ILE A 189 6.94 -18.07 -14.29
CA ILE A 189 7.02 -17.38 -13.01
C ILE A 189 8.47 -17.43 -12.53
N VAL A 190 9.00 -16.26 -12.19
CA VAL A 190 10.26 -16.10 -11.47
C VAL A 190 9.94 -15.69 -10.03
N HIS A 191 10.72 -16.18 -9.06
CA HIS A 191 10.50 -15.91 -7.63
C HIS A 191 11.76 -16.16 -6.80
N ASN A 192 11.80 -15.62 -5.58
CA ASN A 192 12.77 -15.96 -4.55
C ASN A 192 12.35 -17.26 -3.85
N ASP A 193 13.31 -18.12 -3.49
CA ASP A 193 13.10 -19.20 -2.51
C ASP A 193 14.43 -19.58 -1.81
N ALA A 194 14.40 -20.58 -0.93
CA ALA A 194 15.61 -21.24 -0.46
C ALA A 194 16.42 -21.84 -1.63
N PRO A 195 17.76 -21.88 -1.52
CA PRO A 195 18.60 -22.55 -2.49
C PRO A 195 18.34 -24.06 -2.51
N ALA A 196 18.82 -24.74 -3.57
CA ALA A 196 18.67 -26.20 -3.72
C ALA A 196 19.44 -26.99 -2.66
N GLU A 197 20.52 -26.39 -2.17
CA GLU A 197 21.39 -26.87 -1.11
C GLU A 197 20.98 -26.30 0.25
N THR A 198 21.54 -26.82 1.33
CA THR A 198 21.41 -26.19 2.64
C THR A 198 21.93 -24.75 2.59
N PRO A 199 21.18 -23.75 3.11
CA PRO A 199 21.65 -22.37 3.20
C PRO A 199 23.05 -22.27 3.83
N ARG A 200 23.96 -21.52 3.19
CA ARG A 200 25.37 -21.41 3.59
C ARG A 200 25.60 -20.33 4.65
N TYR A 201 24.65 -19.41 4.80
CA TYR A 201 24.64 -18.30 5.73
C TYR A 201 23.20 -17.80 5.91
N ASP A 202 22.94 -17.05 6.98
CA ASP A 202 21.64 -16.42 7.18
C ASP A 202 21.36 -15.38 6.09
N GLY A 203 20.18 -15.45 5.47
CA GLY A 203 19.88 -14.68 4.25
C GLY A 203 20.31 -15.32 2.93
N HIS A 204 20.90 -16.52 2.92
CA HIS A 204 21.22 -17.23 1.68
C HIS A 204 19.94 -17.67 0.96
N ARG A 205 19.63 -16.98 -0.14
CA ARG A 205 18.45 -17.21 -0.97
C ARG A 205 18.82 -17.45 -2.43
N ALA A 206 17.85 -17.87 -3.23
CA ALA A 206 18.03 -18.16 -4.64
C ALA A 206 16.85 -17.67 -5.48
N ILE A 207 17.11 -17.40 -6.76
CA ILE A 207 16.09 -17.06 -7.75
C ILE A 207 15.79 -18.29 -8.60
N TRP A 208 14.51 -18.60 -8.73
CA TRP A 208 14.00 -19.78 -9.42
C TRP A 208 12.99 -19.40 -10.49
N LEU A 209 13.01 -20.13 -11.61
CA LEU A 209 12.07 -20.02 -12.72
C LEU A 209 11.24 -21.30 -12.87
N GLN A 210 9.94 -21.18 -13.12
CA GLN A 210 9.09 -22.30 -13.50
C GLN A 210 8.11 -21.88 -14.60
N GLU A 211 7.70 -22.81 -15.47
CA GLU A 211 6.71 -22.52 -16.52
C GLU A 211 5.33 -22.33 -15.86
N PHE A 212 4.54 -21.39 -16.40
CA PHE A 212 3.20 -21.06 -15.93
C PHE A 212 2.18 -21.34 -17.04
N ASP A 213 1.15 -22.11 -16.73
CA ASP A 213 0.02 -22.32 -17.62
C ASP A 213 -1.09 -21.31 -17.27
N PRO A 214 -1.31 -20.27 -18.10
CA PRO A 214 -2.31 -19.24 -17.83
C PRO A 214 -3.75 -19.71 -18.06
N LYS A 215 -3.97 -20.87 -18.69
CA LYS A 215 -5.31 -21.46 -18.85
C LYS A 215 -5.69 -22.28 -17.62
N ALA A 216 -4.74 -23.05 -17.10
CA ALA A 216 -4.95 -23.85 -15.89
C ALA A 216 -4.69 -23.07 -14.59
N MET A 217 -4.11 -21.85 -14.67
CA MET A 217 -3.72 -21.01 -13.53
C MET A 217 -2.80 -21.73 -12.53
N GLN A 218 -1.81 -22.45 -13.06
CA GLN A 218 -0.89 -23.27 -12.28
C GLN A 218 0.53 -23.25 -12.85
N VAL A 219 1.53 -23.53 -12.01
CA VAL A 219 2.90 -23.80 -12.48
C VAL A 219 3.01 -25.23 -13.01
N VAL A 220 3.84 -25.43 -14.03
CA VAL A 220 4.02 -26.72 -14.72
C VAL A 220 5.49 -27.04 -14.92
N GLY A 221 5.81 -28.34 -14.98
CA GLY A 221 7.16 -28.84 -15.19
C GLY A 221 8.14 -28.52 -14.05
N PRO A 222 9.44 -28.82 -14.22
CA PRO A 222 10.45 -28.61 -13.19
C PRO A 222 10.87 -27.14 -13.07
N ARG A 223 11.24 -26.73 -11.85
CA ARG A 223 11.88 -25.44 -11.58
C ARG A 223 13.34 -25.42 -12.03
N THR A 224 13.83 -24.28 -12.47
CA THR A 224 15.23 -24.02 -12.83
C THR A 224 15.83 -22.99 -11.88
N LEU A 225 16.97 -23.31 -11.28
CA LEU A 225 17.76 -22.38 -10.48
C LEU A 225 18.45 -21.37 -11.42
N LEU A 226 18.15 -20.08 -11.29
CA LEU A 226 18.73 -19.03 -12.12
C LEU A 226 19.93 -18.37 -11.44
N VAL A 227 19.80 -18.03 -10.14
CA VAL A 227 20.83 -17.37 -9.34
C VAL A 227 20.87 -18.02 -7.96
N ASN A 228 22.06 -18.37 -7.48
CA ASN A 228 22.29 -18.92 -6.14
C ASN A 228 23.05 -17.90 -5.28
N GLY A 229 22.36 -17.27 -4.33
CA GLY A 229 22.90 -16.26 -3.41
C GLY A 229 22.72 -14.82 -3.87
N GLY A 230 23.21 -14.47 -5.06
CA GLY A 230 23.21 -13.09 -5.56
C GLY A 230 24.28 -12.86 -6.62
N VAL A 231 24.76 -11.62 -6.74
CA VAL A 231 25.76 -11.22 -7.75
C VAL A 231 27.08 -11.97 -7.58
N ASP A 232 27.58 -12.05 -6.35
CA ASP A 232 28.79 -12.78 -6.00
C ASP A 232 28.57 -13.59 -4.72
N LEU A 233 28.35 -14.90 -4.85
CA LEU A 233 28.11 -15.78 -3.72
C LEU A 233 29.27 -15.78 -2.71
N ALA A 234 30.51 -15.48 -3.13
CA ALA A 234 31.67 -15.45 -2.23
C ALA A 234 31.57 -14.30 -1.21
N THR A 235 30.88 -13.20 -1.54
CA THR A 235 30.64 -12.09 -0.62
C THR A 235 29.46 -12.32 0.32
N LYS A 236 28.78 -13.48 0.20
CA LYS A 236 27.61 -13.87 1.01
C LYS A 236 26.48 -12.82 1.00
N PRO A 237 26.01 -12.38 -0.18
CA PRO A 237 24.92 -11.41 -0.30
C PRO A 237 23.65 -11.98 0.32
N ILE A 238 22.91 -11.15 1.07
CA ILE A 238 21.68 -11.58 1.72
C ILE A 238 20.46 -11.17 0.89
N TRP A 239 19.43 -12.02 0.92
CA TRP A 239 18.09 -11.70 0.43
C TRP A 239 18.04 -11.24 -1.03
N ILE A 240 18.61 -12.04 -1.95
CA ILE A 240 18.36 -11.83 -3.40
C ILE A 240 16.87 -12.10 -3.68
N GLU A 241 16.06 -11.08 -3.93
CA GLU A 241 14.59 -11.16 -3.98
C GLU A 241 13.99 -10.22 -5.04
N GLY A 242 12.67 -9.99 -5.03
CA GLY A 242 12.00 -9.12 -6.01
C GLY A 242 12.34 -9.38 -7.49
N PRO A 243 12.41 -10.63 -7.98
CA PRO A 243 12.93 -10.86 -9.32
C PRO A 243 11.93 -10.48 -10.41
N HIS A 244 12.41 -9.84 -11.48
CA HIS A 244 11.64 -9.65 -12.72
C HIS A 244 12.48 -10.04 -13.94
N VAL A 245 11.85 -10.75 -14.87
CA VAL A 245 12.46 -11.09 -16.17
C VAL A 245 11.83 -10.25 -17.27
N PHE A 246 12.66 -9.72 -18.16
CA PHE A 246 12.22 -9.07 -19.39
C PHE A 246 13.19 -9.36 -20.52
N ARG A 247 12.76 -9.14 -21.77
CA ARG A 247 13.59 -9.37 -22.96
C ARG A 247 13.85 -8.07 -23.71
N ARG A 248 15.09 -7.85 -24.14
CA ARG A 248 15.47 -6.77 -25.06
C ARG A 248 16.52 -7.27 -26.03
N GLY A 249 16.22 -7.19 -27.33
CA GLY A 249 17.06 -7.75 -28.38
C GLY A 249 17.27 -9.26 -28.19
N ARG A 250 18.54 -9.67 -28.13
CA ARG A 250 18.94 -11.08 -27.98
C ARG A 250 19.02 -11.57 -26.53
N TYR A 251 18.83 -10.69 -25.55
CA TYR A 251 19.05 -10.99 -24.15
C TYR A 251 17.73 -11.07 -23.38
N TYR A 252 17.66 -12.06 -22.50
CA TYR A 252 16.80 -12.07 -21.33
C TYR A 252 17.57 -11.39 -20.20
N TYR A 253 16.92 -10.46 -19.53
CA TYR A 253 17.45 -9.77 -18.36
C TYR A 253 16.68 -10.26 -17.13
N LEU A 254 17.41 -10.53 -16.05
CA LEU A 254 16.86 -10.83 -14.74
C LEU A 254 17.30 -9.70 -13.82
N MET A 255 16.36 -8.88 -13.35
CA MET A 255 16.60 -7.95 -12.24
C MET A 255 16.16 -8.59 -10.93
N ALA A 256 16.78 -8.20 -9.84
CA ALA A 256 16.44 -8.63 -8.49
C ALA A 256 16.93 -7.59 -7.47
N ALA A 257 16.24 -7.47 -6.36
CA ALA A 257 16.71 -6.76 -5.17
C ALA A 257 17.77 -7.59 -4.43
N GLU A 258 18.77 -6.95 -3.82
CA GLU A 258 19.80 -7.60 -3.00
C GLU A 258 20.17 -6.73 -1.80
N GLY A 259 20.53 -7.36 -0.67
CA GLY A 259 21.00 -6.68 0.54
C GLY A 259 19.92 -6.48 1.61
N GLY A 260 18.69 -6.92 1.33
CA GLY A 260 17.49 -6.68 2.14
C GLY A 260 16.96 -5.24 1.99
N THR A 261 15.69 -5.03 2.35
CA THR A 261 14.99 -3.75 2.16
C THR A 261 15.42 -2.59 3.10
N GLY A 262 16.56 -2.70 3.78
CA GLY A 262 17.11 -1.69 4.69
C GLY A 262 18.16 -0.77 4.03
N ASP A 263 19.04 -0.18 4.82
CA ASP A 263 20.10 0.74 4.33
C ASP A 263 21.08 0.11 3.31
N ARG A 264 21.18 -1.22 3.30
CA ARG A 264 21.99 -2.01 2.34
C ARG A 264 21.29 -2.33 1.02
N HIS A 265 20.03 -1.94 0.86
CA HIS A 265 19.20 -2.27 -0.31
C HIS A 265 19.84 -1.83 -1.63
N SER A 266 19.63 -2.65 -2.65
CA SER A 266 20.11 -2.40 -3.99
C SER A 266 19.30 -3.17 -5.02
N GLU A 267 19.30 -2.70 -6.26
CA GLU A 267 18.82 -3.44 -7.42
C GLU A 267 20.00 -3.94 -8.24
N VAL A 268 20.02 -5.23 -8.56
CA VAL A 268 21.07 -5.88 -9.35
C VAL A 268 20.49 -6.44 -10.64
N ILE A 269 21.31 -6.55 -11.68
CA ILE A 269 20.92 -7.05 -12.99
C ILE A 269 21.84 -8.17 -13.45
N PHE A 270 21.24 -9.13 -14.13
CA PHE A 270 21.90 -10.20 -14.85
C PHE A 270 21.33 -10.29 -16.27
N ARG A 271 22.05 -10.93 -17.19
CA ARG A 271 21.50 -11.26 -18.52
C ARG A 271 21.90 -12.64 -19.00
N SER A 272 21.12 -13.20 -19.91
CA SER A 272 21.41 -14.45 -20.60
C SER A 272 20.84 -14.42 -22.02
N THR A 273 21.31 -15.31 -22.88
CA THR A 273 20.66 -15.55 -24.19
C THR A 273 19.57 -16.62 -24.13
N SER A 274 19.33 -17.19 -22.94
CA SER A 274 18.30 -18.17 -22.65
C SER A 274 17.52 -17.75 -21.40
N VAL A 275 16.19 -17.84 -21.43
CA VAL A 275 15.35 -17.56 -20.25
C VAL A 275 15.69 -18.44 -19.05
N ARG A 276 16.24 -19.64 -19.30
CA ARG A 276 16.69 -20.60 -18.27
C ARG A 276 18.16 -20.43 -17.87
N GLY A 277 18.83 -19.39 -18.36
CA GLY A 277 20.22 -19.12 -18.05
C GLY A 277 21.23 -20.01 -18.81
N PRO A 278 22.50 -20.04 -18.35
CA PRO A 278 23.01 -19.35 -17.17
C PRO A 278 22.99 -17.82 -17.35
N PHE A 279 22.76 -17.09 -16.26
CA PHE A 279 22.73 -15.63 -16.22
C PHE A 279 24.10 -15.09 -15.80
N GLU A 280 24.68 -14.19 -16.60
CA GLU A 280 25.88 -13.43 -16.23
C GLU A 280 25.49 -12.15 -15.47
N PRO A 281 26.12 -11.83 -14.32
CA PRO A 281 25.87 -10.58 -13.63
C PRO A 281 26.52 -9.39 -14.37
N TYR A 282 25.91 -8.21 -14.26
CA TYR A 282 26.58 -6.99 -14.70
C TYR A 282 27.79 -6.68 -13.81
N ARG A 283 28.95 -6.48 -14.43
CA ARG A 283 30.21 -6.18 -13.73
C ARG A 283 30.20 -4.89 -12.89
N HIS A 284 29.25 -4.00 -13.14
CA HIS A 284 29.07 -2.73 -12.41
C HIS A 284 27.77 -2.73 -11.58
N ASN A 285 27.27 -3.91 -11.19
CA ASN A 285 26.21 -3.97 -10.19
C ASN A 285 26.62 -3.25 -8.89
N PRO A 286 25.65 -2.64 -8.17
CA PRO A 286 24.22 -2.59 -8.47
C PRO A 286 23.85 -1.50 -9.51
N ILE A 287 22.70 -1.66 -10.18
CA ILE A 287 22.16 -0.67 -11.14
C ILE A 287 21.32 0.43 -10.49
N LEU A 288 21.03 0.28 -9.19
CA LEU A 288 20.42 1.26 -8.29
C LEU A 288 20.84 0.93 -6.85
N SER A 289 21.40 1.90 -6.13
CA SER A 289 21.53 1.82 -4.68
C SER A 289 21.84 3.21 -4.10
N GLN A 290 21.60 3.37 -2.80
CA GLN A 290 22.04 4.55 -2.02
C GLN A 290 22.97 4.16 -0.86
N ARG A 291 23.35 2.88 -0.75
CA ARG A 291 24.06 2.29 0.41
C ARG A 291 25.48 2.83 0.65
N ASN A 292 26.09 3.42 -0.38
CA ASN A 292 27.44 3.98 -0.33
C ASN A 292 27.46 5.50 -0.07
N LEU A 293 26.29 6.14 0.02
CA LEU A 293 26.20 7.58 0.29
C LEU A 293 26.26 7.86 1.79
N ARG A 294 26.78 9.04 2.15
CA ARG A 294 26.79 9.52 3.53
C ARG A 294 25.38 9.61 4.10
N ALA A 295 25.16 8.98 5.26
CA ALA A 295 23.84 8.96 5.91
C ALA A 295 23.33 10.35 6.33
N ASP A 296 24.23 11.30 6.62
CA ASP A 296 23.92 12.66 7.11
C ASP A 296 23.73 13.71 6.00
N ARG A 297 23.62 13.29 4.73
CA ARG A 297 23.38 14.21 3.62
C ARG A 297 21.99 14.87 3.72
N PRO A 298 21.84 16.13 3.27
CA PRO A 298 20.53 16.76 3.19
C PRO A 298 19.60 15.96 2.27
N ASP A 299 18.30 15.97 2.59
CA ASP A 299 17.24 15.37 1.78
C ASP A 299 17.49 13.90 1.41
N ALA A 300 18.02 13.13 2.37
CA ALA A 300 18.43 11.76 2.15
C ALA A 300 17.26 10.87 1.69
N VAL A 301 17.45 10.23 0.53
CA VAL A 301 16.68 9.06 0.10
C VAL A 301 17.54 7.82 0.30
N THR A 302 17.06 6.85 1.08
CA THR A 302 17.79 5.63 1.46
C THR A 302 17.05 4.37 1.00
N SER A 303 17.65 3.19 1.22
CA SER A 303 16.98 1.89 1.05
C SER A 303 16.38 1.65 -0.34
N ALA A 304 17.04 2.16 -1.39
CA ALA A 304 16.54 2.08 -2.76
C ALA A 304 16.79 0.72 -3.41
N GLY A 305 15.75 0.09 -3.94
CA GLY A 305 15.78 -1.23 -4.58
C GLY A 305 14.38 -1.73 -4.92
N HIS A 306 14.23 -3.02 -5.17
CA HIS A 306 12.95 -3.67 -5.51
C HIS A 306 12.27 -2.95 -6.68
N ALA A 307 13.02 -2.82 -7.77
CA ALA A 307 12.62 -2.06 -8.94
C ALA A 307 11.89 -2.93 -9.95
N LYS A 308 11.00 -2.31 -10.73
CA LYS A 308 10.47 -2.88 -11.97
C LYS A 308 10.58 -1.88 -13.10
N LEU A 309 11.02 -2.36 -14.25
CA LEU A 309 11.15 -1.54 -15.45
C LEU A 309 9.90 -1.60 -16.33
N VAL A 310 9.62 -0.50 -17.00
CA VAL A 310 8.60 -0.41 -18.05
C VAL A 310 9.15 0.29 -19.28
N GLU A 311 8.88 -0.29 -20.44
CA GLU A 311 9.12 0.36 -21.72
C GLU A 311 7.88 1.15 -22.12
N THR A 312 8.10 2.44 -22.39
CA THR A 312 7.07 3.36 -22.87
C THR A 312 6.84 3.20 -24.38
N ARG A 313 5.77 3.82 -24.89
CA ARG A 313 5.39 3.69 -26.31
C ARG A 313 6.45 4.16 -27.31
N ASP A 314 7.33 5.06 -26.88
CA ASP A 314 8.39 5.66 -27.71
C ASP A 314 9.75 4.95 -27.52
N GLY A 315 9.77 3.83 -26.79
CA GLY A 315 10.97 3.02 -26.54
C GLY A 315 11.85 3.55 -25.40
N GLN A 316 11.44 4.58 -24.66
CA GLN A 316 12.13 4.98 -23.44
C GLN A 316 11.84 4.00 -22.30
N TRP A 317 12.86 3.70 -21.51
CA TRP A 317 12.74 2.81 -20.36
C TRP A 317 12.72 3.62 -19.06
N TRP A 318 11.84 3.24 -18.15
CA TRP A 318 11.66 3.87 -16.85
C TRP A 318 11.60 2.82 -15.75
N ALA A 319 12.09 3.16 -14.56
CA ALA A 319 12.11 2.28 -13.40
C ALA A 319 11.19 2.84 -12.31
N THR A 320 10.24 2.04 -11.84
CA THR A 320 9.59 2.26 -10.55
C THR A 320 10.30 1.45 -9.49
N PHE A 321 10.57 2.02 -8.32
CA PHE A 321 11.30 1.33 -7.26
C PHE A 321 10.90 1.88 -5.89
N LEU A 322 11.13 1.10 -4.85
CA LEU A 322 10.90 1.59 -3.49
C LEU A 322 12.14 2.30 -2.96
N ALA A 323 11.94 3.30 -2.11
CA ALA A 323 12.98 3.88 -1.27
C ALA A 323 12.35 4.53 -0.03
N THR A 324 13.18 5.03 0.90
CA THR A 324 12.73 5.65 2.15
C THR A 324 13.27 7.07 2.29
N ARG A 325 12.52 7.95 2.95
CA ARG A 325 12.98 9.31 3.34
C ARG A 325 13.06 9.43 4.86
N PRO A 326 14.24 9.25 5.47
CA PRO A 326 14.42 9.50 6.90
C PRO A 326 14.27 10.99 7.25
N TYR A 327 13.76 11.26 8.45
CA TYR A 327 13.75 12.61 9.02
C TYR A 327 14.94 12.86 9.96
N GLU A 328 15.50 11.79 10.54
CA GLU A 328 16.67 11.83 11.43
C GLU A 328 17.34 10.45 11.43
N GLY A 329 18.63 10.37 11.09
CA GLY A 329 19.34 9.09 10.96
C GLY A 329 18.62 8.14 9.99
N ASP A 330 18.24 6.95 10.46
CA ASP A 330 17.41 5.97 9.73
C ASP A 330 15.99 5.85 10.31
N LEU A 331 15.47 6.96 10.85
CA LEU A 331 14.11 7.03 11.37
C LEU A 331 13.16 7.62 10.33
N TYR A 332 12.11 6.86 10.00
CA TYR A 332 11.01 7.28 9.14
C TYR A 332 9.71 6.61 9.59
N ASN A 333 8.66 7.42 9.75
CA ASN A 333 7.32 6.94 10.14
C ASN A 333 6.44 6.60 8.94
N ILE A 334 6.75 7.19 7.77
CA ILE A 334 5.94 7.09 6.55
C ILE A 334 6.17 5.80 5.76
N GLY A 335 7.13 4.97 6.15
CA GLY A 335 7.45 3.70 5.50
C GLY A 335 8.20 3.83 4.17
N ARG A 336 8.13 2.78 3.36
CA ARG A 336 8.77 2.66 2.03
C ARG A 336 7.84 3.22 0.95
N GLU A 337 8.31 4.19 0.19
CA GLU A 337 7.54 4.98 -0.78
C GLU A 337 7.92 4.58 -2.21
N THR A 338 7.10 4.90 -3.22
CA THR A 338 7.40 4.59 -4.63
C THR A 338 8.05 5.79 -5.35
N PHE A 339 9.16 5.54 -6.02
CA PHE A 339 9.94 6.49 -6.80
C PHE A 339 9.96 6.10 -8.28
N LEU A 340 10.34 7.07 -9.12
CA LEU A 340 10.49 6.91 -10.57
C LEU A 340 11.85 7.49 -11.01
N LEU A 341 12.56 6.80 -11.89
CA LEU A 341 13.73 7.33 -12.61
C LEU A 341 13.79 6.81 -14.06
N PRO A 342 14.37 7.57 -15.00
CA PRO A 342 14.65 7.05 -16.33
C PRO A 342 15.75 5.99 -16.29
N VAL A 343 15.70 5.05 -17.22
CA VAL A 343 16.73 4.02 -17.41
C VAL A 343 17.59 4.36 -18.61
N THR A 344 18.90 4.38 -18.41
CA THR A 344 19.87 4.50 -19.50
C THR A 344 20.42 3.14 -19.88
N TRP A 345 20.84 2.98 -21.13
CA TRP A 345 21.42 1.73 -21.63
C TRP A 345 22.87 1.94 -22.03
N LYS A 346 23.78 1.14 -21.49
CA LYS A 346 25.22 1.17 -21.78
C LYS A 346 25.70 -0.24 -22.09
N ASP A 347 26.24 -0.47 -23.29
CA ASP A 347 26.74 -1.79 -23.72
C ASP A 347 25.73 -2.94 -23.48
N ASP A 348 24.46 -2.69 -23.81
CA ASP A 348 23.32 -3.59 -23.55
C ASP A 348 23.07 -3.89 -22.07
N TRP A 349 23.40 -2.99 -21.15
CA TRP A 349 23.02 -3.06 -19.74
C TRP A 349 22.15 -1.87 -19.32
N PRO A 350 21.02 -2.09 -18.62
CA PRO A 350 20.23 -1.01 -18.06
C PRO A 350 20.93 -0.45 -16.82
N VAL A 351 20.91 0.87 -16.67
CA VAL A 351 21.38 1.58 -15.48
C VAL A 351 20.30 2.58 -15.08
N ILE A 352 19.75 2.43 -13.87
CA ILE A 352 18.72 3.33 -13.31
C ILE A 352 19.40 4.57 -12.73
N LEU A 353 20.45 4.36 -11.93
CA LEU A 353 21.23 5.43 -11.32
C LEU A 353 22.67 4.98 -11.12
N GLU A 354 23.63 5.80 -11.57
CA GLU A 354 25.05 5.50 -11.35
C GLU A 354 25.38 5.47 -9.84
N ASP A 355 26.30 4.58 -9.46
CA ASP A 355 26.81 4.53 -8.08
C ASP A 355 27.37 5.89 -7.64
N GLY A 356 27.17 6.21 -6.36
CA GLY A 356 27.57 7.50 -5.78
C GLY A 356 26.69 8.70 -6.15
N LYS A 357 25.64 8.55 -6.97
CA LYS A 357 24.67 9.63 -7.22
C LYS A 357 23.48 9.57 -6.26
N PRO A 358 23.06 10.70 -5.67
CA PRO A 358 21.82 10.76 -4.91
C PRO A 358 20.61 10.65 -5.84
N ILE A 359 19.55 10.00 -5.37
CA ILE A 359 18.25 10.04 -6.06
C ILE A 359 17.72 11.48 -6.01
N PRO A 360 17.42 12.10 -7.16
CA PRO A 360 16.91 13.47 -7.18
C PRO A 360 15.43 13.50 -6.76
N LEU A 361 15.07 14.50 -5.93
CA LEU A 361 13.69 14.78 -5.55
C LEU A 361 12.88 15.51 -6.62
N ALA A 362 13.54 16.12 -7.60
CA ALA A 362 12.93 16.63 -8.83
C ALA A 362 13.70 16.12 -10.05
N ALA A 363 12.98 15.63 -11.07
CA ALA A 363 13.57 15.09 -12.28
C ALA A 363 12.73 15.41 -13.51
N ARG A 364 13.31 15.30 -14.71
CA ARG A 364 12.61 15.52 -15.98
C ARG A 364 11.48 14.50 -16.16
N LYS A 365 10.27 14.96 -16.48
CA LYS A 365 9.13 14.07 -16.71
C LYS A 365 9.32 13.24 -18.00
N PRO A 366 8.74 12.04 -18.09
CA PRO A 366 8.68 11.30 -19.36
C PRO A 366 8.06 12.15 -20.47
N ALA A 367 8.51 11.94 -21.71
CA ALA A 367 7.95 12.61 -22.89
C ALA A 367 6.60 12.01 -23.32
N LEU A 368 5.68 11.87 -22.35
CA LEU A 368 4.37 11.25 -22.52
C LEU A 368 3.25 12.30 -22.46
N PRO A 369 2.13 12.06 -23.15
CA PRO A 369 0.93 12.89 -22.99
C PRO A 369 0.47 12.91 -21.54
N GLU A 370 0.00 14.07 -21.07
CA GLU A 370 -0.52 14.18 -19.71
C GLU A 370 -1.72 13.26 -19.50
N GLY A 371 -1.73 12.58 -18.35
CA GLY A 371 -2.79 11.67 -17.98
C GLY A 371 -3.95 12.34 -17.22
N PRO A 372 -5.02 11.56 -16.95
CA PRO A 372 -6.00 11.97 -15.96
C PRO A 372 -5.29 12.22 -14.62
N ARG A 373 -5.53 13.40 -14.05
CA ARG A 373 -4.99 13.77 -12.74
C ARG A 373 -5.98 13.37 -11.66
N SER A 374 -5.47 12.80 -10.57
CA SER A 374 -6.23 12.69 -9.32
C SER A 374 -6.63 14.09 -8.83
N GLN A 375 -7.72 14.17 -8.07
CA GLN A 375 -8.12 15.42 -7.40
C GLN A 375 -7.06 15.89 -6.40
N LEU A 376 -6.28 14.97 -5.85
CA LEU A 376 -5.15 15.26 -4.98
C LEU A 376 -3.83 15.06 -5.73
N PRO A 377 -2.84 15.94 -5.53
CA PRO A 377 -1.49 15.74 -6.04
C PRO A 377 -0.96 14.37 -5.61
N SER A 378 -0.24 13.69 -6.51
CA SER A 378 0.44 12.43 -6.19
C SER A 378 1.72 12.65 -5.38
N ALA A 379 2.30 13.85 -5.39
CA ALA A 379 3.55 14.17 -4.70
C ALA A 379 3.55 15.62 -4.19
N GLY A 380 4.38 15.86 -3.17
CA GLY A 380 4.53 17.16 -2.52
C GLY A 380 3.39 17.55 -1.59
N ASP A 381 3.36 18.84 -1.22
CA ASP A 381 2.43 19.37 -0.23
C ASP A 381 0.99 19.09 -0.64
N THR A 382 0.23 18.50 0.28
CA THR A 382 -1.12 18.00 0.00
C THR A 382 -2.04 18.31 1.17
N SER A 383 -3.22 18.85 0.88
CA SER A 383 -4.28 19.03 1.85
C SER A 383 -5.60 18.50 1.31
N TYR A 384 -6.38 17.85 2.16
CA TYR A 384 -7.73 17.39 1.83
C TYR A 384 -8.61 17.33 3.06
N ILE A 385 -9.91 17.35 2.81
CA ILE A 385 -10.97 17.13 3.80
C ILE A 385 -11.90 16.07 3.23
N ASP A 386 -12.18 15.04 4.03
CA ASP A 386 -13.23 14.08 3.78
C ASP A 386 -14.41 14.41 4.70
N GLU A 387 -15.46 14.97 4.11
CA GLU A 387 -16.72 15.31 4.79
C GLU A 387 -17.63 14.08 4.97
N PHE A 388 -17.27 12.93 4.38
CA PHE A 388 -18.08 11.73 4.38
C PHE A 388 -19.50 11.95 3.77
N ASP A 389 -19.60 12.80 2.75
CA ASP A 389 -20.86 13.14 2.06
C ASP A 389 -21.37 12.02 1.11
N GLY A 390 -20.54 11.01 0.84
CA GLY A 390 -20.87 9.89 -0.03
C GLY A 390 -21.62 8.75 0.68
N ASN A 391 -21.80 7.64 -0.02
CA ASN A 391 -22.32 6.38 0.55
C ASN A 391 -21.22 5.32 0.78
N ARG A 392 -19.99 5.63 0.40
CA ARG A 392 -18.81 4.76 0.51
C ARG A 392 -17.57 5.59 0.80
N LEU A 393 -16.61 5.00 1.49
CA LEU A 393 -15.28 5.58 1.64
C LEU A 393 -14.51 5.49 0.32
N ALA A 394 -13.62 6.46 0.10
CA ALA A 394 -12.67 6.42 -1.01
C ALA A 394 -11.67 5.25 -0.84
N ALA A 395 -11.09 4.75 -1.94
CA ALA A 395 -10.24 3.56 -1.95
C ALA A 395 -8.96 3.66 -1.09
N GLN A 396 -8.58 4.87 -0.70
CA GLN A 396 -7.43 5.16 0.16
C GLN A 396 -7.70 4.85 1.64
N TRP A 397 -8.97 4.69 2.03
CA TRP A 397 -9.35 4.31 3.40
C TRP A 397 -9.19 2.82 3.60
N ILE A 398 -8.29 2.44 4.51
CA ILE A 398 -7.93 1.06 4.78
C ILE A 398 -7.91 0.78 6.29
N GLY A 399 -8.23 -0.46 6.65
CA GLY A 399 -8.13 -0.96 8.00
C GLY A 399 -6.96 -1.91 8.18
N VAL A 400 -7.02 -2.68 9.26
CA VAL A 400 -6.07 -3.74 9.59
C VAL A 400 -6.84 -5.05 9.69
N ARG A 401 -6.35 -6.07 8.99
CA ARG A 401 -6.96 -7.39 8.80
C ARG A 401 -8.31 -7.37 8.08
N THR A 402 -8.68 -8.56 7.59
CA THR A 402 -9.96 -8.80 6.94
C THR A 402 -11.08 -8.80 7.99
N PRO A 403 -12.07 -7.90 7.92
CA PRO A 403 -13.20 -7.90 8.84
C PRO A 403 -14.13 -9.08 8.57
N ALA A 404 -14.49 -9.82 9.63
CA ALA A 404 -15.52 -10.87 9.55
C ALA A 404 -16.94 -10.30 9.35
N GLN A 405 -17.16 -9.06 9.81
CA GLN A 405 -18.40 -8.31 9.66
C GLN A 405 -18.06 -6.83 9.44
N PRO A 406 -18.84 -6.07 8.65
CA PRO A 406 -18.64 -4.63 8.52
C PRO A 406 -18.74 -3.94 9.88
N PHE A 407 -17.75 -3.11 10.21
CA PHE A 407 -17.72 -2.33 11.46
C PHE A 407 -17.94 -0.83 11.24
N TYR A 408 -18.07 -0.39 9.99
CA TYR A 408 -18.27 1.02 9.64
C TYR A 408 -19.41 1.22 8.65
N ARG A 409 -19.95 2.44 8.64
CA ARG A 409 -20.81 2.95 7.58
C ARG A 409 -20.62 4.46 7.43
N VAL A 410 -20.86 4.98 6.24
CA VAL A 410 -20.98 6.42 6.00
C VAL A 410 -22.47 6.79 6.08
N ALA A 411 -22.82 7.77 6.91
CA ALA A 411 -24.20 8.15 7.15
C ALA A 411 -24.35 9.64 7.50
N GLY A 412 -24.96 10.41 6.59
CA GLY A 412 -25.34 11.81 6.80
C GLY A 412 -24.15 12.72 7.13
N GLY A 413 -23.11 12.73 6.30
CA GLY A 413 -21.91 13.57 6.52
C GLY A 413 -21.00 13.09 7.66
N GLY A 414 -21.03 11.79 7.98
CA GLY A 414 -20.24 11.23 9.06
C GLY A 414 -19.87 9.77 8.85
N LEU A 415 -18.70 9.39 9.36
CA LEU A 415 -18.23 8.03 9.47
C LEU A 415 -18.63 7.48 10.85
N VAL A 416 -19.49 6.46 10.86
CA VAL A 416 -19.93 5.80 12.08
C VAL A 416 -19.19 4.47 12.24
N LEU A 417 -18.42 4.35 13.32
CA LEU A 417 -17.73 3.11 13.68
C LEU A 417 -18.42 2.41 14.85
N ARG A 418 -18.53 1.08 14.76
CA ARG A 418 -18.98 0.20 15.83
C ARG A 418 -17.80 -0.60 16.35
N SER A 419 -17.71 -0.74 17.67
CA SER A 419 -16.64 -1.51 18.31
C SER A 419 -16.55 -2.93 17.75
N ALA A 420 -15.33 -3.38 17.47
CA ALA A 420 -15.07 -4.71 16.90
C ALA A 420 -13.99 -5.46 17.71
N GLY A 421 -12.76 -5.60 17.22
CA GLY A 421 -11.61 -6.07 18.00
C GLY A 421 -10.89 -4.95 18.74
N GLU A 422 -10.11 -5.33 19.75
CA GLU A 422 -9.17 -4.41 20.41
C GLU A 422 -7.92 -4.21 19.54
N LEU A 423 -7.37 -3.01 19.54
CA LEU A 423 -6.11 -2.73 18.84
C LEU A 423 -4.96 -3.55 19.45
N GLY A 424 -4.22 -4.26 18.60
CA GLY A 424 -3.14 -5.15 18.99
C GLY A 424 -3.57 -6.59 19.30
N ASP A 425 -4.88 -6.88 19.36
CA ASP A 425 -5.40 -8.25 19.41
C ASP A 425 -5.34 -8.86 18.00
N LEU A 426 -4.47 -9.85 17.81
CA LEU A 426 -4.31 -10.52 16.52
C LEU A 426 -5.51 -11.39 16.16
N ALA A 427 -6.29 -11.87 17.13
CA ALA A 427 -7.40 -12.78 16.88
C ALA A 427 -8.62 -12.08 16.28
N ARG A 428 -8.66 -10.74 16.33
CA ARG A 428 -9.80 -9.94 15.89
C ARG A 428 -9.37 -8.77 15.00
N THR A 429 -10.34 -8.28 14.23
CA THR A 429 -10.18 -7.08 13.39
C THR A 429 -10.58 -5.86 14.22
N PRO A 430 -9.68 -4.90 14.48
CA PRO A 430 -10.05 -3.69 15.19
C PRO A 430 -11.01 -2.83 14.37
N ALA A 431 -11.89 -2.09 15.04
CA ALA A 431 -12.75 -1.08 14.39
C ALA A 431 -11.93 0.18 14.11
N PHE A 432 -10.99 0.06 13.17
CA PHE A 432 -10.02 1.07 12.78
C PHE A 432 -10.04 1.21 11.26
N ILE A 433 -10.22 2.44 10.79
CA ILE A 433 -10.11 2.79 9.38
C ILE A 433 -9.26 4.05 9.26
N ALA A 434 -8.33 4.07 8.34
CA ALA A 434 -7.28 5.08 8.30
C ALA A 434 -6.77 5.37 6.91
N ARG A 435 -6.01 6.47 6.82
CA ARG A 435 -5.23 6.86 5.65
C ARG A 435 -3.75 6.70 5.99
N ARG A 436 -2.92 6.49 4.97
CA ARG A 436 -1.45 6.48 5.13
C ARG A 436 -0.94 7.86 5.55
N GLN A 437 -0.01 7.92 6.48
CA GLN A 437 0.79 9.12 6.70
C GLN A 437 1.75 9.27 5.52
N GLN A 438 1.63 10.37 4.78
CA GLN A 438 2.42 10.62 3.56
C GLN A 438 3.53 11.68 3.75
N HIS A 439 3.55 12.33 4.91
CA HIS A 439 4.46 13.42 5.23
C HIS A 439 4.93 13.31 6.69
N HIS A 440 6.19 13.66 6.94
CA HIS A 440 6.72 13.76 8.30
C HIS A 440 6.24 15.01 9.03
N SER A 441 5.95 16.09 8.30
CA SER A 441 5.20 17.24 8.81
C SER A 441 3.75 17.11 8.35
N ALA A 442 2.85 16.74 9.26
CA ALA A 442 1.44 16.53 8.94
C ALA A 442 0.52 16.90 10.10
N THR A 443 -0.59 17.58 9.77
CA THR A 443 -1.71 17.79 10.69
C THR A 443 -2.86 16.89 10.27
N VAL A 444 -3.40 16.12 11.22
CA VAL A 444 -4.59 15.28 11.04
C VAL A 444 -5.63 15.71 12.06
N ALA A 445 -6.84 16.04 11.63
CA ALA A 445 -7.91 16.46 12.52
C ALA A 445 -9.27 15.86 12.16
N THR A 446 -10.14 15.71 13.16
CA THR A 446 -11.52 15.22 12.99
C THR A 446 -12.40 15.71 14.14
N SER A 447 -13.70 15.82 13.89
CA SER A 447 -14.70 16.04 14.93
C SER A 447 -15.24 14.68 15.38
N LEU A 448 -15.21 14.41 16.68
CA LEU A 448 -15.61 13.15 17.29
C LEU A 448 -16.84 13.36 18.18
N HIS A 449 -17.87 12.55 17.99
CA HIS A 449 -18.94 12.35 18.95
C HIS A 449 -18.94 10.90 19.50
N PHE A 450 -18.69 10.75 20.79
CA PHE A 450 -18.65 9.47 21.49
C PHE A 450 -18.89 9.63 23.00
N GLN A 451 -19.78 8.82 23.56
CA GLN A 451 -20.01 8.74 25.00
C GLN A 451 -19.42 7.43 25.56
N PRO A 452 -18.26 7.49 26.26
CA PRO A 452 -17.74 6.32 26.95
C PRO A 452 -18.58 6.05 28.21
N VAL A 453 -18.90 4.77 28.42
CA VAL A 453 -19.79 4.32 29.51
C VAL A 453 -19.00 3.55 30.57
N ARG A 454 -18.04 2.72 30.14
CA ARG A 454 -17.16 1.94 31.01
C ARG A 454 -15.75 2.50 30.99
N ASP A 455 -15.03 2.33 32.10
CA ASP A 455 -13.60 2.64 32.12
C ASP A 455 -12.88 1.83 31.04
N GLY A 456 -12.04 2.50 30.26
CA GLY A 456 -11.34 1.91 29.10
C GLY A 456 -12.07 2.01 27.76
N ASP A 457 -13.39 2.26 27.74
CA ASP A 457 -14.11 2.63 26.51
C ASP A 457 -13.41 3.82 25.87
N ARG A 458 -13.11 3.75 24.57
CA ARG A 458 -12.37 4.82 23.90
C ARG A 458 -12.73 4.96 22.43
N ALA A 459 -12.68 6.21 21.95
CA ALA A 459 -12.79 6.54 20.52
C ALA A 459 -11.92 7.75 20.20
N GLY A 460 -11.32 7.77 19.03
CA GLY A 460 -10.37 8.82 18.67
C GLY A 460 -9.59 8.54 17.40
N LEU A 461 -8.49 9.26 17.26
CA LEU A 461 -7.50 9.03 16.22
C LEU A 461 -6.43 8.06 16.75
N VAL A 462 -5.97 7.16 15.89
CA VAL A 462 -4.84 6.28 16.16
C VAL A 462 -3.78 6.52 15.09
N ALA A 463 -2.52 6.70 15.52
CA ALA A 463 -1.35 6.55 14.67
C ALA A 463 -0.79 5.12 14.84
N TYR A 464 -1.07 4.27 13.87
CA TYR A 464 -0.81 2.83 13.91
C TYR A 464 0.36 2.48 12.99
N GLN A 465 1.45 1.96 13.56
CA GLN A 465 2.51 1.33 12.77
C GLN A 465 2.33 -0.18 12.72
N SER A 466 2.05 -0.79 13.88
CA SER A 466 1.77 -2.22 14.03
C SER A 466 0.94 -2.52 15.27
N ASP A 467 0.51 -3.77 15.38
CA ASP A 467 -0.14 -4.33 16.58
C ASP A 467 0.63 -4.05 17.87
N ALA A 468 1.96 -4.02 17.77
CA ALA A 468 2.88 -3.81 18.89
C ALA A 468 3.30 -2.34 19.08
N SER A 469 3.09 -1.46 18.10
CA SER A 469 3.57 -0.08 18.13
C SER A 469 2.54 0.87 17.54
N HIS A 470 1.82 1.58 18.41
CA HIS A 470 0.78 2.53 18.01
C HIS A 470 0.53 3.57 19.10
N LEU A 471 -0.10 4.68 18.70
CA LEU A 471 -0.52 5.77 19.58
C LEU A 471 -2.02 6.00 19.43
N PHE A 472 -2.75 6.05 20.54
CA PHE A 472 -4.15 6.47 20.58
C PHE A 472 -4.26 7.90 21.11
N TYR A 473 -5.16 8.70 20.54
CA TYR A 473 -5.54 10.02 21.02
C TYR A 473 -7.04 10.26 20.85
N GLY A 474 -7.76 10.50 21.94
CA GLY A 474 -9.19 10.81 21.87
C GLY A 474 -9.92 10.67 23.21
N LEU A 475 -11.23 10.51 23.14
CA LEU A 475 -12.08 10.34 24.32
C LEU A 475 -11.90 8.95 24.91
N THR A 476 -11.76 8.88 26.24
CA THR A 476 -11.81 7.65 27.02
C THR A 476 -12.46 7.90 28.38
N ARG A 477 -12.78 6.84 29.12
CA ARG A 477 -13.21 6.95 30.52
C ARG A 477 -12.17 6.32 31.45
N VAL A 478 -11.80 7.04 32.50
CA VAL A 478 -10.81 6.64 33.50
C VAL A 478 -11.37 6.97 34.88
N HIS A 479 -11.46 5.97 35.76
CA HIS A 479 -11.99 6.10 37.13
C HIS A 479 -13.36 6.79 37.18
N GLY A 480 -14.24 6.45 36.24
CA GLY A 480 -15.58 7.03 36.14
C GLY A 480 -15.63 8.44 35.52
N GLN A 481 -14.50 9.02 35.11
CA GLN A 481 -14.45 10.35 34.49
C GLN A 481 -14.17 10.25 32.99
N THR A 482 -14.91 11.02 32.18
CA THR A 482 -14.61 11.16 30.76
C THR A 482 -13.45 12.14 30.58
N VAL A 483 -12.43 11.71 29.85
CA VAL A 483 -11.21 12.48 29.59
C VAL A 483 -10.87 12.43 28.10
N VAL A 484 -10.18 13.45 27.61
CA VAL A 484 -9.36 13.32 26.41
C VAL A 484 -7.99 12.82 26.86
N ALA A 485 -7.47 11.78 26.22
CA ALA A 485 -6.19 11.17 26.60
C ALA A 485 -5.38 10.73 25.39
N ALA A 486 -4.06 10.69 25.58
CA ALA A 486 -3.10 10.10 24.66
C ALA A 486 -2.40 8.91 25.32
N TYR A 487 -2.34 7.77 24.63
CA TYR A 487 -1.65 6.56 25.07
C TYR A 487 -0.67 6.09 24.01
N ALA A 488 0.51 5.62 24.43
CA ALA A 488 1.46 4.96 23.54
C ALA A 488 1.60 3.49 23.90
N ARG A 489 1.60 2.63 22.89
CA ARG A 489 2.06 1.25 22.97
C ARG A 489 3.37 1.13 22.22
N GLN A 490 4.38 0.52 22.85
CA GLN A 490 5.70 0.31 22.26
C GLN A 490 6.11 -1.15 22.40
N LYS A 491 6.44 -1.81 21.29
CA LYS A 491 6.92 -3.20 21.26
C LYS A 491 6.05 -4.19 22.06
N GLY A 492 4.73 -4.04 21.97
CA GLY A 492 3.76 -4.95 22.61
C GLY A 492 3.63 -4.79 24.12
N GLN A 493 4.25 -3.77 24.71
CA GLN A 493 4.03 -3.42 26.11
C GLN A 493 2.59 -2.95 26.36
N ALA A 494 2.19 -2.88 27.63
CA ALA A 494 0.91 -2.27 27.99
C ALA A 494 0.84 -0.79 27.56
N ASP A 495 -0.38 -0.31 27.33
CA ASP A 495 -0.61 1.10 27.00
C ASP A 495 -0.08 2.02 28.11
N ARG A 496 0.83 2.92 27.75
CA ARG A 496 1.35 3.94 28.65
C ARG A 496 0.59 5.24 28.43
N LEU A 497 -0.08 5.74 29.48
CA LEU A 497 -0.69 7.07 29.46
C LEU A 497 0.40 8.14 29.31
N LEU A 498 0.27 8.98 28.29
CA LEU A 498 1.17 10.10 28.04
C LEU A 498 0.63 11.38 28.69
N ALA A 499 -0.65 11.66 28.48
CA ALA A 499 -1.34 12.83 29.02
C ALA A 499 -2.85 12.58 29.01
N SER A 500 -3.57 13.19 29.96
CA SER A 500 -5.04 13.23 29.96
C SER A 500 -5.55 14.55 30.53
N ALA A 501 -6.76 14.93 30.13
CA ALA A 501 -7.46 16.09 30.68
C ALA A 501 -8.98 15.82 30.75
N PRO A 502 -9.66 16.19 31.85
CA PRO A 502 -11.09 16.01 31.97
C PRO A 502 -11.84 16.88 30.97
N VAL A 503 -12.93 16.34 30.43
CA VAL A 503 -13.84 17.06 29.54
C VAL A 503 -15.29 16.82 29.95
N THR A 504 -16.14 17.80 29.65
CA THR A 504 -17.59 17.70 29.81
C THR A 504 -18.23 17.53 28.43
N GLY A 505 -19.17 16.59 28.32
CA GLY A 505 -19.87 16.28 27.05
C GLY A 505 -19.26 15.13 26.26
N ALA A 506 -19.89 14.82 25.13
CA ALA A 506 -19.57 13.69 24.26
C ALA A 506 -18.92 14.11 22.93
N ALA A 507 -18.72 15.41 22.70
CA ALA A 507 -18.20 15.96 21.44
C ALA A 507 -16.85 16.66 21.66
N VAL A 508 -15.86 16.33 20.84
CA VAL A 508 -14.55 16.99 20.81
C VAL A 508 -14.00 17.08 19.39
N ASP A 509 -13.36 18.19 19.05
CA ASP A 509 -12.50 18.23 17.88
C ASP A 509 -11.09 17.79 18.30
N LEU A 510 -10.47 16.91 17.53
CA LEU A 510 -9.14 16.37 17.79
C LEU A 510 -8.18 16.81 16.68
N GLU A 511 -6.98 17.22 17.06
CA GLU A 511 -5.88 17.58 16.16
C GLU A 511 -4.59 16.88 16.61
N MET A 512 -4.03 16.03 15.73
CA MET A 512 -2.68 15.46 15.82
C MET A 512 -1.75 16.22 14.87
N ILE A 513 -0.61 16.72 15.37
CA ILE A 513 0.38 17.42 14.54
C ILE A 513 1.72 16.70 14.66
N ALA A 514 2.10 15.97 13.62
CA ALA A 514 3.38 15.28 13.50
C ALA A 514 4.44 16.21 12.91
N GLU A 515 5.63 16.22 13.48
CA GLU A 515 6.86 16.80 12.89
C GLU A 515 8.04 15.85 13.14
N GLY A 516 8.37 15.05 12.12
CA GLY A 516 9.41 14.03 12.20
C GLY A 516 9.10 13.00 13.30
N GLY A 517 10.00 12.91 14.28
CA GLY A 517 9.87 12.03 15.43
C GLY A 517 9.01 12.57 16.57
N ARG A 518 8.39 13.76 16.43
CA ARG A 518 7.59 14.41 17.46
C ARG A 518 6.12 14.54 17.06
N MET A 519 5.23 14.55 18.06
CA MET A 519 3.80 14.79 17.85
C MET A 519 3.21 15.69 18.94
N ARG A 520 2.38 16.65 18.52
CA ARG A 520 1.57 17.52 19.38
C ARG A 520 0.10 17.13 19.30
N PHE A 521 -0.60 17.27 20.42
CA PHE A 521 -2.03 16.96 20.55
C PHE A 521 -2.81 18.18 21.05
N ARG A 522 -3.81 18.59 20.28
CA ARG A 522 -4.73 19.69 20.61
C ARG A 522 -6.17 19.25 20.43
N TYR A 523 -7.03 19.72 21.31
CA TYR A 523 -8.46 19.43 21.23
C TYR A 523 -9.30 20.68 21.49
N THR A 524 -10.50 20.71 20.93
CA THR A 524 -11.52 21.71 21.25
C THR A 524 -12.68 21.02 21.96
N ALA A 525 -13.02 21.50 23.15
CA ALA A 525 -14.15 21.01 23.94
C ALA A 525 -14.85 22.20 24.62
N GLY A 526 -16.18 22.22 24.60
CA GLY A 526 -16.96 23.34 25.16
C GLY A 526 -16.65 24.69 24.51
N GLY A 527 -16.28 24.69 23.22
CA GLY A 527 -15.94 25.90 22.45
C GLY A 527 -14.55 26.48 22.71
N ALA A 528 -13.71 25.84 23.53
CA ALA A 528 -12.35 26.28 23.82
C ALA A 528 -11.32 25.26 23.34
N GLN A 529 -10.34 25.72 22.56
CA GLN A 529 -9.18 24.93 22.17
C GLN A 529 -8.16 24.84 23.31
N ARG A 530 -7.59 23.66 23.52
CA ARG A 530 -6.61 23.35 24.56
C ARG A 530 -5.49 22.48 23.99
N GLU A 531 -4.30 22.64 24.53
CA GLU A 531 -3.16 21.76 24.25
C GLU A 531 -3.14 20.65 25.30
N LEU A 532 -3.19 19.40 24.87
CA LEU A 532 -3.06 18.26 25.78
C LEU A 532 -1.59 17.95 26.06
N LEU A 533 -0.77 17.94 25.00
CA LEU A 533 0.65 17.61 25.07
C LEU A 533 1.36 18.20 23.85
N ALA A 534 2.42 18.99 24.11
CA ALA A 534 3.08 19.82 23.10
C ALA A 534 4.16 19.09 22.28
N ASP A 535 4.79 18.07 22.86
CA ASP A 535 5.99 17.40 22.34
C ASP A 535 6.08 15.94 22.81
N ALA A 536 5.33 15.04 22.18
CA ALA A 536 5.42 13.60 22.42
C ALA A 536 6.47 12.96 21.49
N ASP A 537 7.35 12.12 22.03
CA ASP A 537 8.24 11.27 21.22
C ASP A 537 7.43 10.15 20.56
N ILE A 538 7.39 10.17 19.22
CA ILE A 538 6.75 9.16 18.36
C ILE A 538 7.77 8.37 17.54
N THR A 539 9.07 8.46 17.83
CA THR A 539 10.10 7.70 17.11
C THR A 539 9.90 6.18 17.22
N PHE A 540 9.13 5.71 18.20
CA PHE A 540 8.73 4.31 18.31
C PHE A 540 7.79 3.83 17.20
N LEU A 541 7.24 4.74 16.40
CA LEU A 541 6.49 4.45 15.17
C LEU A 541 7.41 4.35 13.94
N SER A 542 8.70 4.63 14.06
CA SER A 542 9.63 4.49 12.94
C SER A 542 9.93 3.02 12.66
N THR A 543 10.04 2.65 11.39
CA THR A 543 10.24 1.25 10.97
C THR A 543 11.43 0.58 11.66
N SER A 544 12.55 1.27 11.82
CA SER A 544 13.75 0.73 12.51
C SER A 544 13.54 0.48 14.02
N LYS A 545 12.59 1.16 14.68
CA LYS A 545 12.25 0.92 16.09
C LYS A 545 11.08 -0.05 16.27
N ALA A 546 10.05 0.10 15.45
CA ALA A 546 8.82 -0.67 15.52
C ALA A 546 8.96 -2.07 14.89
N GLY A 547 9.85 -2.20 13.90
CA GLY A 547 10.05 -3.39 13.08
C GLY A 547 9.04 -3.50 11.93
N GLY A 548 9.22 -4.49 11.08
CA GLY A 548 8.28 -4.81 9.99
C GLY A 548 8.49 -3.99 8.71
N PHE A 549 7.46 -3.95 7.86
CA PHE A 549 7.57 -3.51 6.46
C PHE A 549 6.53 -2.45 6.05
N THR A 550 5.70 -2.02 6.99
CA THR A 550 4.63 -1.03 6.81
C THR A 550 5.14 0.39 7.07
N GLY A 551 4.22 1.35 7.04
CA GLY A 551 4.39 2.69 7.61
C GLY A 551 3.17 3.07 8.43
N THR A 552 3.17 4.27 8.97
CA THR A 552 2.13 4.74 9.89
C THR A 552 0.82 5.01 9.15
N LEU A 553 -0.26 4.44 9.66
CA LEU A 553 -1.64 4.76 9.33
C LEU A 553 -2.21 5.70 10.38
N ILE A 554 -2.92 6.75 9.97
CA ILE A 554 -3.60 7.65 10.90
C ILE A 554 -5.08 7.69 10.58
N GLY A 555 -5.93 7.40 11.58
CA GLY A 555 -7.37 7.47 11.38
C GLY A 555 -8.25 7.11 12.58
N PRO A 556 -9.57 7.20 12.38
CA PRO A 556 -10.60 6.87 13.37
C PRO A 556 -10.54 5.44 13.91
N TYR A 557 -10.71 5.31 15.23
CA TYR A 557 -10.80 4.05 15.96
C TYR A 557 -11.86 4.13 17.06
N VAL A 558 -12.53 3.00 17.34
CA VAL A 558 -13.41 2.85 18.50
C VAL A 558 -13.23 1.49 19.15
N TRP A 559 -13.24 1.47 20.48
CA TRP A 559 -13.24 0.26 21.29
C TRP A 559 -14.08 0.41 22.54
N ARG A 560 -14.85 -0.64 22.84
CA ARG A 560 -15.62 -0.77 24.07
C ARG A 560 -14.93 -1.83 24.92
N ALA A 561 -14.51 -1.44 26.13
CA ALA A 561 -13.89 -2.37 27.06
C ALA A 561 -14.93 -3.44 27.45
N ALA A 562 -14.48 -4.68 27.58
CA ALA A 562 -15.33 -5.73 28.12
C ALA A 562 -15.78 -5.32 29.53
N GLY A 563 -17.07 -5.50 29.84
CA GLY A 563 -17.53 -5.32 31.21
C GLY A 563 -16.81 -6.34 32.10
N ASN A 564 -16.36 -5.93 33.29
CA ASN A 564 -16.13 -6.89 34.35
C ASN A 564 -17.45 -7.63 34.55
N GLN A 565 -17.49 -8.93 34.21
CA GLN A 565 -18.58 -9.79 34.66
C GLN A 565 -18.41 -10.07 36.15
#